data_AF-A0A8J7AFT1-F1
#
_entry.id   AF-A0A8J7AFT1-F1
#
_cell.length_a   1.000
_cell.length_b   1.000
_cell.length_c   1.000
_cell.angle_alpha   90.00
_cell.angle_beta   90.00
_cell.angle_gamma   90.00
#
_symmetry.space_group_name_H-M   'P 1'
#
loop_
_entity.id
_entity.type
_entity.pdbx_description
1 polymer ?
#
loop_
_entity_poly.entity_id
_entity_poly.type
_entity_poly.pdbx_seq_one_letter_code
_entity_poly.pdbx_strand_id
1 'polypeptide(L)'
;MSTIIVENANDKGAGSLRDALAQAENGDVIAFAPELANKTIKLTSGELSVKSDITIDGAKADNLTISGNDKSRVFFTAYGTDVTLKNLTLTDGYNTGKGGAVRVSSYSELTVDNVQFKNNVGGQGGAIHVGFRSDATVIDSTFDNNDGTITKNGFSAGAIANDNNGSLTVKGSKFTNNRGQTGGAIYTQLGPLTVENSVFLDNNSKDGAAGIFADGASIGGPRASASASGGTIKVSGSRFEGNEGTGAGGALFLYGYGKDKTIVENTQIIGNKANANYKGIAQGGGARLNGNVTVRNVTFANNTSEGQGGGLWLDGDTTSKNAVINLENVTFSGNEATTDKGLGGAIAINPSADAELNIKNSTFFKNYAQKNGGAFWVVGGQPVKLTNSIIANNTANDLSGTGQQTSFQLGDGGGNIEFPGPQNSKNSKVTANSLVADPKLGSLQNINGVLVHPLLAGSPAIDAGVSGAPGSDQRGFSRNGDPDIGAYEFSGTNKGTATLGGSSANDVLTGTANSDRILSSPGADKLTGGNGNDQFVYSNITHRGDTITDFQIGKDKIVLTELLDELLDKNYTGNAIADGYVKVTQGSSAKNFAVQIDADGPNDDSSFKSFLTVNTTNTGTLNSDSFVF
;
A
#
# COMPACT_ATOMS: atom_id res chain seq x y z
N MET A 1 -11.14 20.95 42.25
CA MET A 1 -9.95 20.13 41.94
C MET A 1 -9.31 19.66 43.24
N SER A 2 -9.97 18.67 43.81
CA SER A 2 -9.48 17.79 44.86
C SER A 2 -9.18 16.41 44.27
N THR A 3 -8.51 15.55 45.04
CA THR A 3 -8.37 14.14 44.69
C THR A 3 -9.19 13.31 45.67
N ILE A 4 -10.12 12.52 45.15
CA ILE A 4 -10.96 11.59 45.92
C ILE A 4 -10.39 10.19 45.74
N ILE A 5 -10.18 9.48 46.85
CA ILE A 5 -9.58 8.14 46.84
C ILE A 5 -10.66 7.07 46.99
N VAL A 6 -10.69 6.13 46.06
CA VAL A 6 -11.44 4.89 46.19
C VAL A 6 -10.60 3.91 47.01
N GLU A 7 -11.15 3.47 48.13
CA GLU A 7 -10.44 2.70 49.17
C GLU A 7 -10.76 1.20 49.09
N ASN A 8 -11.86 0.81 48.43
CA ASN A 8 -12.28 -0.59 48.38
C ASN A 8 -12.98 -0.97 47.06
N ALA A 9 -13.03 -2.27 46.79
CA ALA A 9 -13.59 -2.83 45.56
C ALA A 9 -15.11 -3.10 45.64
N ASN A 10 -15.80 -2.59 46.65
CA ASN A 10 -17.24 -2.80 46.79
C ASN A 10 -17.99 -2.02 45.69
N ASP A 11 -19.14 -2.54 45.27
CA ASP A 11 -19.99 -1.87 44.26
C ASP A 11 -20.62 -0.56 44.78
N LYS A 12 -20.84 -0.45 46.10
CA LYS A 12 -21.46 0.71 46.77
C LYS A 12 -21.06 0.77 48.24
N GLY A 13 -21.38 1.90 48.88
CA GLY A 13 -21.05 2.18 50.28
C GLY A 13 -19.78 3.02 50.40
N ALA A 14 -19.48 3.45 51.63
CA ALA A 14 -18.36 4.35 51.90
C ALA A 14 -17.03 3.84 51.31
N GLY A 15 -16.28 4.75 50.69
CA GLY A 15 -14.97 4.46 50.09
C GLY A 15 -15.01 3.69 48.77
N SER A 16 -16.20 3.42 48.22
CA SER A 16 -16.32 2.79 46.90
C SER A 16 -16.24 3.79 45.75
N LEU A 17 -16.03 3.31 44.52
CA LEU A 17 -16.04 4.18 43.33
C LEU A 17 -17.37 4.93 43.16
N ARG A 18 -18.49 4.29 43.52
CA ARG A 18 -19.81 4.91 43.43
C ARG A 18 -19.99 6.03 44.46
N ASP A 19 -19.40 5.86 45.64
CA ASP A 19 -19.36 6.89 46.68
C ASP A 19 -18.48 8.07 46.24
N ALA A 20 -17.29 7.79 45.70
CA ALA A 20 -16.40 8.82 45.15
C ALA A 20 -17.07 9.64 44.03
N LEU A 21 -17.77 8.97 43.09
CA LEU A 21 -18.53 9.64 42.03
C LEU A 21 -19.68 10.52 42.54
N ALA A 22 -20.27 10.18 43.69
CA ALA A 22 -21.33 10.98 44.30
C ALA A 22 -20.80 12.24 44.99
N GLN A 23 -19.53 12.23 45.40
CA GLN A 23 -18.85 13.34 46.08
C GLN A 23 -18.09 14.26 45.11
N ALA A 24 -17.74 13.77 43.93
CA ALA A 24 -16.91 14.51 42.98
C ALA A 24 -17.59 15.78 42.46
N GLU A 25 -16.81 16.85 42.37
CA GLU A 25 -17.20 18.11 41.72
C GLU A 25 -16.42 18.32 40.42
N ASN A 26 -16.82 19.31 39.62
CA ASN A 26 -16.13 19.61 38.36
C ASN A 26 -14.64 19.95 38.60
N GLY A 27 -13.79 19.33 37.79
CA GLY A 27 -12.34 19.42 37.85
C GLY A 27 -11.69 18.48 38.87
N ASP A 28 -12.42 17.59 39.55
CA ASP A 28 -11.81 16.65 40.49
C ASP A 28 -11.18 15.43 39.80
N VAL A 29 -10.28 14.77 40.53
CA VAL A 29 -9.64 13.51 40.13
C VAL A 29 -10.07 12.41 41.09
N ILE A 30 -10.66 11.34 40.56
CA ILE A 30 -10.90 10.09 41.27
C ILE A 30 -9.70 9.18 41.04
N ALA A 31 -8.97 8.87 42.11
CA ALA A 31 -7.85 7.92 42.09
C ALA A 31 -8.17 6.70 42.95
N PHE A 32 -7.39 5.64 42.78
CA PHE A 32 -7.59 4.38 43.49
C PHE A 32 -6.43 4.12 44.46
N ALA A 33 -6.76 3.61 45.63
CA ALA A 33 -5.76 3.23 46.62
C ALA A 33 -4.92 2.03 46.12
N PRO A 34 -3.60 1.98 46.40
CA PRO A 34 -2.72 0.96 45.82
C PRO A 34 -3.10 -0.49 46.11
N GLU A 35 -3.79 -0.76 47.23
CA GLU A 35 -4.33 -2.06 47.60
C GLU A 35 -5.37 -2.61 46.61
N LEU A 36 -5.89 -1.77 45.71
CA LEU A 36 -6.79 -2.16 44.63
C LEU A 36 -6.06 -2.70 43.39
N ALA A 37 -4.73 -2.72 43.37
CA ALA A 37 -3.98 -3.33 42.28
C ALA A 37 -4.41 -4.79 42.05
N ASN A 38 -4.63 -5.14 40.77
CA ASN A 38 -5.13 -6.45 40.31
C ASN A 38 -6.51 -6.86 40.90
N LYS A 39 -7.26 -5.93 41.49
CA LYS A 39 -8.63 -6.20 41.96
C LYS A 39 -9.66 -5.92 40.87
N THR A 40 -10.86 -6.45 41.07
CA THR A 40 -12.02 -6.18 40.24
C THR A 40 -13.11 -5.49 41.07
N ILE A 41 -13.51 -4.30 40.66
CA ILE A 41 -14.75 -3.66 41.11
C ILE A 41 -15.87 -4.24 40.26
N LYS A 42 -16.65 -5.14 40.85
CA LYS A 42 -17.72 -5.87 40.17
C LYS A 42 -19.06 -5.16 40.39
N LEU A 43 -19.67 -4.64 39.31
CA LEU A 43 -20.93 -3.92 39.41
C LEU A 43 -22.12 -4.86 39.61
N THR A 44 -22.97 -4.54 40.60
CA THR A 44 -24.20 -5.28 40.90
C THR A 44 -25.43 -4.38 41.05
N SER A 45 -25.20 -3.07 41.21
CA SER A 45 -26.22 -2.04 41.41
C SER A 45 -26.45 -1.20 40.15
N GLY A 46 -26.07 -1.72 38.98
CA GLY A 46 -26.15 -1.02 37.70
C GLY A 46 -24.93 -0.14 37.41
N GLU A 47 -25.07 0.66 36.36
CA GLU A 47 -24.01 1.52 35.83
C GLU A 47 -23.54 2.60 36.81
N LEU A 48 -22.33 3.11 36.59
CA LEU A 48 -21.74 4.23 37.33
C LEU A 48 -22.06 5.54 36.59
N SER A 49 -22.79 6.43 37.25
CA SER A 49 -23.17 7.74 36.68
C SER A 49 -22.09 8.77 36.95
N VAL A 50 -21.56 9.37 35.88
CA VAL A 50 -20.64 10.52 35.91
C VAL A 50 -21.44 11.78 35.63
N LYS A 51 -21.48 12.70 36.59
CA LYS A 51 -22.31 13.93 36.54
C LYS A 51 -21.51 15.22 36.55
N SER A 52 -20.21 15.11 36.69
CA SER A 52 -19.26 16.21 36.84
C SER A 52 -18.09 15.99 35.92
N ASP A 53 -17.45 17.08 35.50
CA ASP A 53 -16.32 17.05 34.60
C ASP A 53 -15.09 16.55 35.35
N ILE A 54 -14.73 15.27 35.20
CA ILE A 54 -13.75 14.63 36.10
C ILE A 54 -12.73 13.77 35.35
N THR A 55 -11.62 13.49 36.03
CA THR A 55 -10.68 12.44 35.64
C THR A 55 -10.82 11.24 36.57
N ILE A 56 -10.86 10.02 36.01
CA ILE A 56 -10.81 8.75 36.74
C ILE A 56 -9.52 8.04 36.35
N ASP A 57 -8.59 7.89 37.30
CA ASP A 57 -7.22 7.46 37.02
C ASP A 57 -6.79 6.26 37.88
N GLY A 58 -6.60 5.12 37.22
CA GLY A 58 -6.10 3.87 37.80
C GLY A 58 -4.58 3.81 38.02
N ALA A 59 -3.80 4.86 37.73
CA ALA A 59 -2.33 4.82 37.76
C ALA A 59 -1.71 4.35 39.10
N LYS A 60 -2.43 4.51 40.21
CA LYS A 60 -1.97 4.09 41.54
C LYS A 60 -2.36 2.65 41.90
N ALA A 61 -3.21 2.01 41.10
CA ALA A 61 -3.73 0.66 41.31
C ALA A 61 -3.56 -0.17 40.02
N ASP A 62 -2.35 -0.65 39.77
CA ASP A 62 -1.98 -1.37 38.56
C ASP A 62 -2.96 -2.51 38.22
N ASN A 63 -3.35 -2.61 36.94
CA ASN A 63 -4.28 -3.62 36.43
C ASN A 63 -5.66 -3.64 37.12
N LEU A 64 -6.10 -2.53 37.70
CA LEU A 64 -7.46 -2.43 38.25
C LEU A 64 -8.51 -2.66 37.16
N THR A 65 -9.46 -3.55 37.47
CA THR A 65 -10.58 -3.88 36.58
C THR A 65 -11.89 -3.34 37.15
N ILE A 66 -12.72 -2.76 36.28
CA ILE A 66 -14.12 -2.43 36.57
C ILE A 66 -14.99 -3.25 35.61
N SER A 67 -15.80 -4.14 36.17
CA SER A 67 -16.60 -5.09 35.39
C SER A 67 -18.09 -4.78 35.48
N GLY A 68 -18.76 -4.66 34.33
CA GLY A 68 -20.22 -4.56 34.22
C GLY A 68 -20.95 -5.87 34.52
N ASN A 69 -20.19 -6.95 34.78
CA ASN A 69 -20.68 -8.26 35.21
C ASN A 69 -21.72 -8.87 34.27
N ASP A 70 -21.64 -8.58 32.96
CA ASP A 70 -22.62 -9.00 31.95
C ASP A 70 -24.07 -8.55 32.25
N LYS A 71 -24.26 -7.60 33.16
CA LYS A 71 -25.58 -7.16 33.63
C LYS A 71 -25.84 -5.69 33.42
N SER A 72 -24.80 -4.84 33.37
CA SER A 72 -24.96 -3.41 33.18
C SER A 72 -23.86 -2.81 32.34
N ARG A 73 -24.09 -1.58 31.86
CA ARG A 73 -22.99 -0.72 31.45
C ARG A 73 -22.04 -0.47 32.60
N VAL A 74 -20.81 -0.11 32.28
CA VAL A 74 -19.85 0.33 33.29
C VAL A 74 -20.08 1.80 33.63
N PHE A 75 -19.93 2.72 32.67
CA PHE A 75 -20.08 4.16 32.87
C PHE A 75 -21.15 4.78 31.98
N PHE A 76 -21.84 5.78 32.53
CA PHE A 76 -22.76 6.66 31.83
C PHE A 76 -22.47 8.13 32.19
N THR A 77 -22.18 8.97 31.19
CA THR A 77 -22.01 10.42 31.40
C THR A 77 -23.33 11.16 31.24
N ALA A 78 -23.56 12.16 32.09
CA ALA A 78 -24.67 13.09 31.93
C ALA A 78 -24.49 14.00 30.69
N TYR A 79 -25.55 14.70 30.31
CA TYR A 79 -25.53 15.63 29.18
C TYR A 79 -24.58 16.79 29.46
N GLY A 80 -23.71 17.13 28.49
CA GLY A 80 -22.76 18.22 28.64
C GLY A 80 -21.73 17.98 29.74
N THR A 81 -21.27 16.73 29.89
CA THR A 81 -20.36 16.33 30.96
C THR A 81 -19.15 15.62 30.38
N ASP A 82 -17.98 16.17 30.67
CA ASP A 82 -16.71 15.69 30.14
C ASP A 82 -16.09 14.65 31.07
N VAL A 83 -15.44 13.63 30.53
CA VAL A 83 -14.78 12.62 31.35
C VAL A 83 -13.46 12.17 30.74
N THR A 84 -12.45 12.06 31.60
CA THR A 84 -11.17 11.43 31.27
C THR A 84 -11.04 10.10 32.01
N LEU A 85 -10.76 9.03 31.28
CA LEU A 85 -10.52 7.68 31.82
C LEU A 85 -9.08 7.28 31.56
N LYS A 86 -8.35 6.89 32.60
CA LYS A 86 -6.92 6.53 32.49
C LYS A 86 -6.56 5.26 33.23
N ASN A 87 -5.67 4.45 32.65
CA ASN A 87 -5.00 3.33 33.34
C ASN A 87 -5.95 2.29 33.95
N LEU A 88 -7.02 1.93 33.23
CA LEU A 88 -8.09 1.03 33.71
C LEU A 88 -8.31 -0.14 32.76
N THR A 89 -8.87 -1.23 33.28
CA THR A 89 -9.54 -2.25 32.47
C THR A 89 -11.04 -2.16 32.67
N LEU A 90 -11.80 -1.94 31.58
CA LEU A 90 -13.26 -1.90 31.56
C LEU A 90 -13.78 -3.12 30.80
N THR A 91 -14.45 -4.04 31.51
CA THR A 91 -14.79 -5.36 30.96
C THR A 91 -16.23 -5.76 31.23
N ASP A 92 -16.72 -6.70 30.43
CA ASP A 92 -18.01 -7.39 30.61
C ASP A 92 -19.17 -6.40 30.81
N GLY A 93 -19.06 -5.22 30.20
CA GLY A 93 -20.10 -4.21 30.16
C GLY A 93 -21.21 -4.67 29.21
N TYR A 94 -22.46 -4.57 29.62
CA TYR A 94 -23.59 -5.06 28.84
C TYR A 94 -24.71 -4.02 28.73
N ASN A 95 -25.10 -3.70 27.50
CA ASN A 95 -26.31 -2.93 27.20
C ASN A 95 -26.91 -3.32 25.85
N THR A 96 -28.22 -3.50 25.81
CA THR A 96 -28.93 -3.66 24.53
C THR A 96 -29.07 -2.35 23.76
N GLY A 97 -28.78 -1.20 24.38
CA GLY A 97 -28.77 0.12 23.76
C GLY A 97 -27.36 0.64 23.48
N LYS A 98 -27.09 1.90 23.82
CA LYS A 98 -25.83 2.60 23.51
C LYS A 98 -24.72 2.27 24.51
N GLY A 99 -23.56 1.82 24.03
CA GLY A 99 -22.32 1.56 24.78
C GLY A 99 -22.42 0.35 25.72
N GLY A 100 -21.54 -0.65 25.60
CA GLY A 100 -21.46 -1.73 26.59
C GLY A 100 -20.64 -1.33 27.81
N ALA A 101 -19.45 -0.74 27.61
CA ALA A 101 -18.64 -0.19 28.70
C ALA A 101 -19.06 1.23 29.04
N VAL A 102 -18.96 2.15 28.06
CA VAL A 102 -19.09 3.59 28.28
C VAL A 102 -20.13 4.15 27.34
N ARG A 103 -21.08 4.91 27.89
CA ARG A 103 -21.95 5.77 27.11
C ARG A 103 -21.69 7.22 27.47
N VAL A 104 -21.25 7.98 26.47
CA VAL A 104 -21.14 9.44 26.53
C VAL A 104 -22.43 10.06 26.00
N SER A 105 -23.03 10.97 26.77
CA SER A 105 -24.21 11.72 26.34
C SER A 105 -23.85 12.86 25.37
N SER A 106 -24.85 13.51 24.78
CA SER A 106 -24.63 14.57 23.79
C SER A 106 -23.89 15.77 24.37
N TYR A 107 -23.23 16.54 23.49
CA TYR A 107 -22.49 17.77 23.81
C TYR A 107 -21.39 17.59 24.87
N SER A 108 -20.73 16.44 24.89
CA SER A 108 -19.73 16.08 25.90
C SER A 108 -18.39 15.74 25.25
N GLU A 109 -17.34 15.64 26.04
CA GLU A 109 -16.01 15.17 25.62
C GLU A 109 -15.59 13.92 26.39
N LEU A 110 -15.02 12.94 25.68
CA LEU A 110 -14.40 11.76 26.27
C LEU A 110 -12.91 11.71 25.93
N THR A 111 -12.06 11.65 26.95
CA THR A 111 -10.65 11.27 26.79
C THR A 111 -10.40 9.90 27.38
N VAL A 112 -9.75 9.02 26.61
CA VAL A 112 -9.34 7.68 27.00
C VAL A 112 -7.83 7.57 26.79
N ASP A 113 -7.09 7.27 27.86
CA ASP A 113 -5.63 7.23 27.85
C ASP A 113 -5.13 5.97 28.58
N ASN A 114 -4.51 5.05 27.86
CA ASN A 114 -4.04 3.76 28.40
C ASN A 114 -5.17 2.95 29.09
N VAL A 115 -6.27 2.71 28.38
CA VAL A 115 -7.40 1.92 28.89
C VAL A 115 -7.60 0.66 28.05
N GLN A 116 -7.97 -0.43 28.71
CA GLN A 116 -8.33 -1.70 28.07
C GLN A 116 -9.84 -1.93 28.12
N PHE A 117 -10.47 -2.10 26.96
CA PHE A 117 -11.88 -2.46 26.81
C PHE A 117 -11.99 -3.91 26.34
N LYS A 118 -12.53 -4.79 27.19
CA LYS A 118 -12.61 -6.23 26.92
C LYS A 118 -14.03 -6.77 27.03
N ASN A 119 -14.43 -7.62 26.09
CA ASN A 119 -15.68 -8.39 26.17
C ASN A 119 -16.94 -7.54 26.41
N ASN A 120 -16.95 -6.28 26.00
CA ASN A 120 -18.11 -5.42 26.21
C ASN A 120 -19.12 -5.62 25.08
N VAL A 121 -20.40 -5.67 25.44
CA VAL A 121 -21.52 -5.90 24.52
C VAL A 121 -22.46 -4.71 24.56
N GLY A 122 -22.66 -4.08 23.41
CA GLY A 122 -23.40 -2.84 23.24
C GLY A 122 -24.12 -2.82 21.89
N GLY A 123 -25.28 -2.17 21.80
CA GLY A 123 -26.08 -2.10 20.57
C GLY A 123 -25.59 -1.06 19.54
N GLN A 124 -24.92 0.00 19.97
CA GLN A 124 -24.34 1.05 19.13
C GLN A 124 -22.98 1.42 19.72
N GLY A 125 -21.95 0.63 19.42
CA GLY A 125 -20.67 0.67 20.12
C GLY A 125 -20.63 -0.39 21.22
N GLY A 126 -19.99 -1.52 20.92
CA GLY A 126 -19.86 -2.64 21.87
C GLY A 126 -19.12 -2.22 23.13
N ALA A 127 -18.06 -1.43 23.00
CA ALA A 127 -17.39 -0.79 24.13
C ALA A 127 -17.93 0.63 24.40
N ILE A 128 -17.75 1.55 23.46
CA ILE A 128 -17.98 2.98 23.65
C ILE A 128 -19.03 3.48 22.68
N HIS A 129 -20.02 4.20 23.20
CA HIS A 129 -20.87 5.08 22.40
C HIS A 129 -20.57 6.54 22.72
N VAL A 130 -20.25 7.33 21.69
CA VAL A 130 -20.04 8.78 21.79
C VAL A 130 -21.28 9.53 21.27
N GLY A 131 -21.79 10.46 22.07
CA GLY A 131 -23.04 11.16 21.84
C GLY A 131 -23.05 12.13 20.66
N PHE A 132 -24.23 12.65 20.33
CA PHE A 132 -24.39 13.69 19.30
C PHE A 132 -23.56 14.93 19.66
N ARG A 133 -22.84 15.50 18.68
CA ARG A 133 -21.95 16.68 18.86
C ARG A 133 -20.99 16.50 20.05
N SER A 134 -20.46 15.30 20.21
CA SER A 134 -19.55 14.96 21.30
C SER A 134 -18.23 14.48 20.72
N ASP A 135 -17.14 14.93 21.32
CA ASP A 135 -15.81 14.60 20.86
C ASP A 135 -15.23 13.44 21.66
N ALA A 136 -14.41 12.63 21.02
CA ALA A 136 -13.68 11.57 21.70
C ALA A 136 -12.22 11.50 21.23
N THR A 137 -11.32 11.41 22.21
CA THR A 137 -9.89 11.19 22.01
C THR A 137 -9.49 9.89 22.70
N VAL A 138 -8.88 8.98 21.94
CA VAL A 138 -8.45 7.66 22.40
C VAL A 138 -6.97 7.49 22.11
N ILE A 139 -6.18 7.29 23.16
CA ILE A 139 -4.72 7.25 23.11
C ILE A 139 -4.23 5.98 23.80
N ASP A 140 -3.28 5.29 23.16
CA ASP A 140 -2.54 4.15 23.71
C ASP A 140 -3.43 3.08 24.37
N SER A 141 -4.61 2.86 23.79
CA SER A 141 -5.67 2.04 24.37
C SER A 141 -5.93 0.77 23.57
N THR A 142 -6.51 -0.24 24.21
CA THR A 142 -6.81 -1.53 23.57
C THR A 142 -8.29 -1.84 23.63
N PHE A 143 -8.86 -2.28 22.51
CA PHE A 143 -10.22 -2.77 22.37
C PHE A 143 -10.17 -4.20 21.86
N ASP A 144 -10.47 -5.16 22.74
CA ASP A 144 -10.40 -6.58 22.44
C ASP A 144 -11.75 -7.25 22.65
N ASN A 145 -12.20 -7.98 21.64
CA ASN A 145 -13.41 -8.81 21.69
C ASN A 145 -14.68 -8.06 22.13
N ASN A 146 -14.86 -6.81 21.69
CA ASN A 146 -16.09 -6.06 21.96
C ASN A 146 -17.13 -6.31 20.85
N ASP A 147 -18.40 -6.46 21.22
CA ASP A 147 -19.49 -6.89 20.34
C ASP A 147 -20.60 -5.83 20.26
N GLY A 148 -20.72 -5.24 19.06
CA GLY A 148 -21.70 -4.26 18.62
C GLY A 148 -22.96 -4.87 17.98
N THR A 149 -23.04 -6.20 17.88
CA THR A 149 -24.00 -6.90 17.01
C THR A 149 -25.28 -7.35 17.70
N ILE A 150 -25.43 -7.03 18.99
CA ILE A 150 -26.64 -7.37 19.75
C ILE A 150 -27.89 -6.68 19.21
N THR A 151 -27.73 -5.54 18.52
CA THR A 151 -28.81 -4.93 17.75
C THR A 151 -28.51 -5.01 16.25
N LYS A 152 -29.57 -5.07 15.44
CA LYS A 152 -29.47 -5.02 13.98
C LYS A 152 -29.46 -3.57 13.45
N ASN A 153 -29.04 -2.60 14.26
CA ASN A 153 -29.01 -1.20 13.86
C ASN A 153 -27.80 -0.95 12.95
N GLY A 154 -28.01 -0.29 11.81
CA GLY A 154 -26.95 0.05 10.84
C GLY A 154 -25.98 1.14 11.30
N PHE A 155 -26.17 1.71 12.49
CA PHE A 155 -25.27 2.71 13.10
C PHE A 155 -24.53 2.11 14.30
N SER A 156 -23.84 0.98 14.09
CA SER A 156 -23.18 0.24 15.17
C SER A 156 -21.77 -0.20 14.81
N ALA A 157 -20.90 -0.20 15.83
CA ALA A 157 -19.60 -0.82 15.79
C ALA A 157 -19.28 -1.70 17.00
N GLY A 158 -18.31 -2.61 16.82
CA GLY A 158 -17.85 -3.50 17.89
C GLY A 158 -17.11 -2.78 19.00
N ALA A 159 -16.23 -1.84 18.69
CA ALA A 159 -15.53 -1.05 19.70
C ALA A 159 -16.21 0.30 19.92
N ILE A 160 -16.08 1.24 18.98
CA ILE A 160 -16.46 2.64 19.17
C ILE A 160 -17.50 3.03 18.10
N ALA A 161 -18.67 3.49 18.53
CA ALA A 161 -19.62 4.19 17.68
C ALA A 161 -19.66 5.67 18.06
N ASN A 162 -19.38 6.55 17.10
CA ASN A 162 -19.47 8.00 17.24
C ASN A 162 -20.66 8.53 16.43
N ASP A 163 -21.63 9.10 17.16
CA ASP A 163 -22.87 9.66 16.64
C ASP A 163 -22.62 11.02 15.95
N ASN A 164 -23.65 11.56 15.29
CA ASN A 164 -23.48 12.66 14.33
C ASN A 164 -22.77 13.89 14.90
N ASN A 165 -21.94 14.51 14.05
CA ASN A 165 -21.32 15.83 14.25
C ASN A 165 -20.34 15.91 15.44
N GLY A 166 -19.91 14.77 15.97
CA GLY A 166 -18.77 14.68 16.89
C GLY A 166 -17.48 14.34 16.14
N SER A 167 -16.33 14.68 16.69
CA SER A 167 -15.03 14.23 16.16
C SER A 167 -14.52 13.01 16.92
N LEU A 168 -13.79 12.15 16.21
CA LEU A 168 -13.09 11.01 16.81
C LEU A 168 -11.61 11.06 16.44
N THR A 169 -10.75 11.08 17.46
CA THR A 169 -9.30 10.95 17.32
C THR A 169 -8.81 9.69 18.01
N VAL A 170 -8.05 8.87 17.29
CA VAL A 170 -7.49 7.61 17.79
C VAL A 170 -5.99 7.58 17.49
N LYS A 171 -5.15 7.34 18.50
CA LYS A 171 -3.69 7.34 18.39
C LYS A 171 -3.07 6.18 19.16
N GLY A 172 -2.07 5.52 18.57
CA GLY A 172 -1.27 4.50 19.28
C GLY A 172 -2.08 3.30 19.77
N SER A 173 -3.29 3.09 19.24
CA SER A 173 -4.28 2.19 19.84
C SER A 173 -4.46 0.91 19.04
N LYS A 174 -4.97 -0.14 19.70
CA LYS A 174 -5.16 -1.47 19.11
C LYS A 174 -6.61 -1.93 19.20
N PHE A 175 -7.13 -2.42 18.09
CA PHE A 175 -8.48 -2.97 17.95
C PHE A 175 -8.38 -4.39 17.43
N THR A 176 -8.77 -5.36 18.24
CA THR A 176 -8.63 -6.79 17.91
C THR A 176 -9.93 -7.54 18.18
N ASN A 177 -10.33 -8.42 17.26
CA ASN A 177 -11.51 -9.28 17.39
C ASN A 177 -12.82 -8.53 17.67
N ASN A 178 -12.93 -7.24 17.32
CA ASN A 178 -14.17 -6.51 17.55
C ASN A 178 -15.17 -6.83 16.45
N ARG A 179 -16.43 -7.01 16.86
CA ARG A 179 -17.50 -7.39 15.95
C ARG A 179 -18.59 -6.34 15.93
N GLY A 180 -18.86 -5.75 14.77
CA GLY A 180 -19.88 -4.72 14.61
C GLY A 180 -20.97 -5.10 13.62
N GLN A 181 -22.09 -4.38 13.65
CA GLN A 181 -23.08 -4.52 12.59
C GLN A 181 -22.55 -3.87 11.30
N THR A 182 -22.04 -2.63 11.39
CA THR A 182 -21.60 -1.84 10.22
C THR A 182 -20.09 -1.61 10.23
N GLY A 183 -19.57 -1.00 11.30
CA GLY A 183 -18.12 -0.87 11.52
C GLY A 183 -17.63 -1.98 12.43
N GLY A 184 -16.74 -2.87 12.02
CA GLY A 184 -16.33 -3.97 12.91
C GLY A 184 -15.67 -3.45 14.20
N ALA A 185 -14.70 -2.54 14.09
CA ALA A 185 -14.13 -1.84 15.23
C ALA A 185 -14.72 -0.44 15.42
N ILE A 186 -14.70 0.42 14.40
CA ILE A 186 -15.11 1.83 14.52
C ILE A 186 -16.22 2.17 13.53
N TYR A 187 -17.23 2.91 14.01
CA TYR A 187 -18.23 3.58 13.20
C TYR A 187 -18.24 5.08 13.52
N THR A 188 -18.19 5.94 12.51
CA THR A 188 -18.37 7.39 12.65
C THR A 188 -19.34 7.93 11.62
N GLN A 189 -20.09 8.98 11.99
CA GLN A 189 -21.07 9.60 11.12
C GLN A 189 -20.98 11.13 11.14
N LEU A 190 -20.86 11.73 9.96
CA LEU A 190 -20.93 13.19 9.73
C LEU A 190 -20.00 14.01 10.64
N GLY A 191 -18.80 13.49 10.89
CA GLY A 191 -17.86 14.04 11.86
C GLY A 191 -16.42 13.74 11.47
N PRO A 192 -15.46 14.65 11.74
CA PRO A 192 -14.05 14.39 11.42
C PRO A 192 -13.53 13.14 12.13
N LEU A 193 -12.76 12.34 11.41
CA LEU A 193 -12.09 11.15 11.93
C LEU A 193 -10.59 11.27 11.71
N THR A 194 -9.80 11.06 12.76
CA THR A 194 -8.34 10.93 12.68
C THR A 194 -7.90 9.64 13.38
N VAL A 195 -7.24 8.75 12.65
CA VAL A 195 -6.64 7.52 13.17
C VAL A 195 -5.16 7.50 12.81
N GLU A 196 -4.29 7.45 13.83
CA GLU A 196 -2.83 7.52 13.65
C GLU A 196 -2.13 6.40 14.41
N ASN A 197 -1.11 5.80 13.80
CA ASN A 197 -0.21 4.84 14.43
C ASN A 197 -0.95 3.71 15.18
N SER A 198 -2.03 3.22 14.60
CA SER A 198 -2.96 2.30 15.24
C SER A 198 -3.07 0.98 14.48
N VAL A 199 -3.51 -0.07 15.16
CA VAL A 199 -3.51 -1.44 14.65
C VAL A 199 -4.90 -2.06 14.76
N PHE A 200 -5.42 -2.60 13.64
CA PHE A 200 -6.73 -3.23 13.52
C PHE A 200 -6.57 -4.66 13.00
N LEU A 201 -6.78 -5.64 13.88
CA LEU A 201 -6.58 -7.06 13.59
C LEU A 201 -7.88 -7.84 13.74
N ASP A 202 -8.21 -8.66 12.74
CA ASP A 202 -9.24 -9.69 12.84
C ASP A 202 -10.60 -9.16 13.32
N ASN A 203 -10.92 -7.90 13.01
CA ASN A 203 -12.23 -7.35 13.28
C ASN A 203 -13.21 -7.86 12.22
N ASN A 204 -14.50 -7.85 12.54
CA ASN A 204 -15.54 -8.39 11.67
C ASN A 204 -16.78 -7.48 11.65
N SER A 205 -17.40 -7.33 10.47
CA SER A 205 -18.70 -6.65 10.34
C SER A 205 -19.72 -7.48 9.57
N LYS A 206 -21.00 -7.32 9.93
CA LYS A 206 -22.12 -8.04 9.29
C LYS A 206 -22.66 -7.32 8.05
N ASP A 207 -22.46 -6.01 7.92
CA ASP A 207 -22.96 -5.17 6.82
C ASP A 207 -22.17 -3.84 6.75
N GLY A 208 -20.89 -3.91 6.38
CA GLY A 208 -20.01 -2.76 6.21
C GLY A 208 -18.53 -3.14 6.25
N ALA A 209 -17.68 -2.24 6.74
CA ALA A 209 -16.24 -2.45 6.85
C ALA A 209 -15.84 -2.94 8.24
N ALA A 210 -14.90 -3.88 8.32
CA ALA A 210 -14.57 -4.47 9.61
C ALA A 210 -13.59 -3.67 10.46
N GLY A 211 -12.67 -2.91 9.87
CA GLY A 211 -11.83 -1.98 10.63
C GLY A 211 -12.62 -0.71 10.97
N ILE A 212 -12.79 0.15 9.97
CA ILE A 212 -13.38 1.48 10.14
C ILE A 212 -14.46 1.67 9.07
N PHE A 213 -15.63 2.09 9.52
CA PHE A 213 -16.68 2.63 8.68
C PHE A 213 -16.91 4.10 9.03
N ALA A 214 -16.56 5.01 8.12
CA ALA A 214 -16.75 6.45 8.28
C ALA A 214 -17.66 6.99 7.17
N ASP A 215 -18.77 7.61 7.58
CA ASP A 215 -19.80 8.14 6.68
C ASP A 215 -19.95 9.65 6.83
N GLY A 216 -19.15 10.39 6.07
CA GLY A 216 -19.05 11.84 6.06
C GLY A 216 -18.16 12.42 7.16
N ALA A 217 -17.60 13.59 6.88
CA ALA A 217 -16.65 14.27 7.76
C ALA A 217 -17.12 15.66 8.24
N SER A 218 -18.23 16.18 7.70
CA SER A 218 -18.72 17.53 7.99
C SER A 218 -20.23 17.62 8.22
N ILE A 219 -20.62 18.69 8.91
CA ILE A 219 -22.01 19.05 9.17
C ILE A 219 -22.73 19.30 7.84
N GLY A 220 -23.72 18.47 7.54
CA GLY A 220 -24.56 18.57 6.34
C GLY A 220 -24.47 17.35 5.43
N GLY A 221 -23.37 16.59 5.50
CA GLY A 221 -23.16 15.35 4.74
C GLY A 221 -23.53 15.50 3.26
N PRO A 222 -24.36 14.61 2.69
CA PRO A 222 -24.74 14.67 1.27
C PRO A 222 -25.60 15.89 0.91
N ARG A 223 -26.10 16.64 1.90
CA ARG A 223 -26.90 17.87 1.73
C ARG A 223 -26.12 19.13 2.08
N ALA A 224 -24.82 19.02 2.35
CA ALA A 224 -23.99 20.18 2.67
C ALA A 224 -24.06 21.19 1.51
N SER A 225 -24.24 22.47 1.84
CA SER A 225 -24.16 23.55 0.86
C SER A 225 -22.80 23.50 0.15
N ALA A 226 -22.75 23.87 -1.13
CA ALA A 226 -21.48 24.09 -1.84
C ALA A 226 -20.57 25.13 -1.15
N SER A 227 -21.11 25.96 -0.24
CA SER A 227 -20.35 26.91 0.59
C SER A 227 -19.83 26.33 1.91
N ALA A 228 -20.25 25.13 2.33
CA ALA A 228 -19.81 24.54 3.59
C ALA A 228 -18.29 24.27 3.59
N SER A 229 -17.66 24.40 4.75
CA SER A 229 -16.30 23.89 4.99
C SER A 229 -16.36 22.36 5.09
N GLY A 230 -15.66 21.66 4.22
CA GLY A 230 -15.54 20.20 4.30
C GLY A 230 -14.71 19.77 5.51
N GLY A 231 -14.93 18.54 5.97
CA GLY A 231 -14.18 17.91 7.04
C GLY A 231 -13.07 17.00 6.51
N THR A 232 -12.46 16.22 7.40
CA THR A 232 -11.41 15.26 7.01
C THR A 232 -11.61 13.92 7.71
N ILE A 233 -11.54 12.85 6.92
CA ILE A 233 -11.35 11.48 7.37
C ILE A 233 -9.90 11.11 7.06
N LYS A 234 -9.08 10.91 8.08
CA LYS A 234 -7.65 10.61 7.96
C LYS A 234 -7.30 9.31 8.68
N VAL A 235 -6.61 8.43 7.95
CA VAL A 235 -5.96 7.23 8.50
C VAL A 235 -4.48 7.31 8.14
N SER A 236 -3.58 7.25 9.12
CA SER A 236 -2.15 7.29 8.86
C SER A 236 -1.29 6.45 9.78
N GLY A 237 -0.13 5.99 9.30
CA GLY A 237 0.83 5.22 10.11
C GLY A 237 0.28 3.89 10.64
N SER A 238 -0.81 3.39 10.08
CA SER A 238 -1.64 2.36 10.71
C SER A 238 -1.52 1.01 9.98
N ARG A 239 -1.97 -0.07 10.65
CA ARG A 239 -2.00 -1.43 10.09
C ARG A 239 -3.41 -2.02 10.20
N PHE A 240 -3.93 -2.52 9.09
CA PHE A 240 -5.19 -3.26 9.00
C PHE A 240 -4.91 -4.65 8.44
N GLU A 241 -5.13 -5.69 9.25
CA GLU A 241 -4.84 -7.06 8.87
C GLU A 241 -5.93 -8.04 9.29
N GLY A 242 -6.26 -8.99 8.39
CA GLY A 242 -7.22 -10.06 8.69
C GLY A 242 -8.65 -9.60 8.93
N ASN A 243 -8.98 -8.33 8.65
CA ASN A 243 -10.32 -7.81 8.89
C ASN A 243 -11.29 -8.30 7.82
N GLU A 244 -12.47 -8.73 8.24
CA GLU A 244 -13.48 -9.33 7.37
C GLU A 244 -14.79 -8.52 7.38
N GLY A 245 -14.94 -7.68 6.36
CA GLY A 245 -16.14 -6.89 6.12
C GLY A 245 -17.15 -7.59 5.23
N THR A 246 -18.39 -7.10 5.23
CA THR A 246 -19.47 -7.61 4.37
C THR A 246 -20.05 -6.46 3.56
N GLY A 247 -20.16 -6.59 2.23
CA GLY A 247 -20.72 -5.57 1.36
C GLY A 247 -19.69 -4.58 0.81
N ALA A 248 -18.85 -4.01 1.66
CA ALA A 248 -17.87 -3.01 1.25
C ALA A 248 -16.69 -2.84 2.22
N GLY A 249 -15.49 -2.65 1.67
CA GLY A 249 -14.29 -2.27 2.40
C GLY A 249 -13.88 -3.30 3.43
N GLY A 250 -13.17 -4.37 3.06
CA GLY A 250 -12.87 -5.45 4.00
C GLY A 250 -12.24 -4.93 5.30
N ALA A 251 -11.34 -3.96 5.24
CA ALA A 251 -10.91 -3.17 6.40
C ALA A 251 -11.55 -1.79 6.50
N LEU A 252 -11.59 -1.04 5.39
CA LEU A 252 -11.90 0.39 5.43
C LEU A 252 -13.06 0.75 4.50
N PHE A 253 -14.05 1.44 5.03
CA PHE A 253 -15.03 2.20 4.25
C PHE A 253 -14.93 3.66 4.69
N LEU A 254 -14.37 4.52 3.84
CA LEU A 254 -14.16 5.93 4.15
C LEU A 254 -14.86 6.79 3.10
N TYR A 255 -16.00 7.38 3.48
CA TYR A 255 -16.87 8.08 2.57
C TYR A 255 -16.93 9.57 2.90
N GLY A 256 -16.35 10.42 2.06
CA GLY A 256 -16.44 11.87 2.19
C GLY A 256 -17.53 12.45 1.30
N TYR A 257 -18.29 13.43 1.79
CA TYR A 257 -19.28 14.16 0.97
C TYR A 257 -18.77 15.55 0.59
N GLY A 258 -19.11 16.02 -0.61
CA GLY A 258 -18.81 17.41 -0.98
C GLY A 258 -17.31 17.73 -0.85
N LYS A 259 -17.00 18.80 -0.10
CA LYS A 259 -15.61 19.22 0.13
C LYS A 259 -14.84 18.39 1.16
N ASP A 260 -15.42 17.31 1.68
CA ASP A 260 -14.72 16.42 2.59
C ASP A 260 -13.49 15.81 1.90
N LYS A 261 -12.46 15.58 2.72
CA LYS A 261 -11.21 14.93 2.31
C LYS A 261 -11.11 13.55 2.93
N THR A 262 -10.72 12.59 2.12
CA THR A 262 -10.45 11.21 2.53
C THR A 262 -8.97 10.93 2.32
N ILE A 263 -8.23 10.71 3.41
CA ILE A 263 -6.77 10.63 3.39
C ILE A 263 -6.31 9.32 4.02
N VAL A 264 -5.56 8.52 3.27
CA VAL A 264 -4.92 7.28 3.76
C VAL A 264 -3.43 7.32 3.46
N GLU A 265 -2.60 7.33 4.50
CA GLU A 265 -1.15 7.58 4.33
C GLU A 265 -0.27 6.66 5.17
N ASN A 266 0.90 6.26 4.67
CA ASN A 266 1.89 5.50 5.45
C ASN A 266 1.27 4.27 6.15
N THR A 267 0.36 3.56 5.46
CA THR A 267 -0.53 2.56 6.06
C THR A 267 -0.41 1.22 5.33
N GLN A 268 -0.51 0.12 6.06
CA GLN A 268 -0.52 -1.23 5.49
C GLN A 268 -1.91 -1.86 5.65
N ILE A 269 -2.48 -2.34 4.54
CA ILE A 269 -3.80 -2.97 4.46
C ILE A 269 -3.59 -4.35 3.84
N ILE A 270 -3.54 -5.39 4.68
CA ILE A 270 -3.05 -6.71 4.31
C ILE A 270 -4.06 -7.80 4.64
N GLY A 271 -4.33 -8.72 3.71
CA GLY A 271 -5.10 -9.93 4.03
C GLY A 271 -6.52 -9.67 4.50
N ASN A 272 -7.11 -8.52 4.15
CA ASN A 272 -8.48 -8.20 4.52
C ASN A 272 -9.45 -8.74 3.46
N LYS A 273 -10.67 -9.04 3.87
CA LYS A 273 -11.67 -9.67 3.01
C LYS A 273 -12.98 -8.87 3.01
N ALA A 274 -13.52 -8.63 1.82
CA ALA A 274 -14.90 -8.17 1.63
C ALA A 274 -15.77 -9.33 1.13
N ASN A 275 -16.65 -9.82 1.98
CA ASN A 275 -17.67 -10.82 1.65
C ASN A 275 -18.84 -10.18 0.91
N ALA A 276 -19.50 -10.95 0.06
CA ALA A 276 -20.72 -10.53 -0.59
C ALA A 276 -21.86 -10.37 0.43
N ASN A 277 -22.55 -9.23 0.42
CA ASN A 277 -23.77 -9.06 1.18
C ASN A 277 -24.95 -9.81 0.52
N TYR A 278 -26.15 -9.72 1.09
CA TYR A 278 -27.36 -10.38 0.58
C TYR A 278 -27.77 -9.94 -0.85
N LYS A 279 -27.22 -8.84 -1.37
CA LYS A 279 -27.41 -8.39 -2.76
C LYS A 279 -26.31 -8.89 -3.70
N GLY A 280 -25.34 -9.66 -3.20
CA GLY A 280 -24.17 -10.10 -3.94
C GLY A 280 -23.14 -8.99 -4.19
N ILE A 281 -23.15 -7.92 -3.38
CA ILE A 281 -22.22 -6.80 -3.50
C ILE A 281 -21.05 -7.03 -2.54
N ALA A 282 -19.82 -6.88 -3.04
CA ALA A 282 -18.58 -6.81 -2.28
C ALA A 282 -17.63 -5.86 -3.02
N GLN A 283 -17.30 -4.73 -2.40
CA GLN A 283 -16.56 -3.64 -3.05
C GLN A 283 -15.34 -3.26 -2.22
N GLY A 284 -14.13 -3.53 -2.73
CA GLY A 284 -12.90 -3.18 -2.03
C GLY A 284 -12.54 -4.22 -0.97
N GLY A 285 -11.72 -5.22 -1.31
CA GLY A 285 -11.30 -6.23 -0.35
C GLY A 285 -10.43 -5.67 0.78
N GLY A 286 -9.62 -4.65 0.49
CA GLY A 286 -8.92 -3.86 1.50
C GLY A 286 -9.71 -2.64 1.92
N ALA A 287 -10.01 -1.76 0.96
CA ALA A 287 -10.67 -0.50 1.24
C ALA A 287 -11.69 -0.09 0.17
N ARG A 288 -12.65 0.73 0.58
CA ARG A 288 -13.56 1.48 -0.28
C ARG A 288 -13.50 2.96 0.09
N LEU A 289 -13.17 3.82 -0.86
CA LEU A 289 -12.93 5.25 -0.62
C LEU A 289 -13.80 6.14 -1.54
N ASN A 290 -14.25 7.27 -1.02
CA ASN A 290 -15.02 8.29 -1.75
C ASN A 290 -14.62 9.72 -1.35
N GLY A 291 -15.00 10.70 -2.18
CA GLY A 291 -14.77 12.13 -1.97
C GLY A 291 -13.48 12.61 -2.62
N ASN A 292 -12.83 13.62 -2.02
CA ASN A 292 -11.49 14.05 -2.43
C ASN A 292 -10.45 13.14 -1.80
N VAL A 293 -9.94 12.17 -2.56
CA VAL A 293 -9.15 11.05 -2.05
C VAL A 293 -7.66 11.32 -2.24
N THR A 294 -6.89 11.12 -1.17
CA THR A 294 -5.42 11.04 -1.22
C THR A 294 -4.98 9.74 -0.59
N VAL A 295 -4.26 8.92 -1.35
CA VAL A 295 -3.63 7.68 -0.88
C VAL A 295 -2.14 7.79 -1.13
N ARG A 296 -1.32 7.77 -0.07
CA ARG A 296 0.13 7.96 -0.21
C ARG A 296 0.93 7.01 0.65
N ASN A 297 1.96 6.38 0.07
CA ASN A 297 2.85 5.48 0.80
C ASN A 297 2.05 4.32 1.45
N VAL A 298 1.12 3.72 0.70
CA VAL A 298 0.22 2.68 1.21
C VAL A 298 0.51 1.35 0.53
N THR A 299 0.43 0.26 1.30
CA THR A 299 0.45 -1.09 0.74
C THR A 299 -0.92 -1.75 0.86
N PHE A 300 -1.48 -2.18 -0.26
CA PHE A 300 -2.60 -3.12 -0.32
C PHE A 300 -2.04 -4.47 -0.73
N ALA A 301 -1.98 -5.43 0.18
CA ALA A 301 -1.44 -6.75 -0.11
C ALA A 301 -2.39 -7.89 0.25
N ASN A 302 -2.55 -8.87 -0.64
CA ASN A 302 -3.33 -10.09 -0.39
C ASN A 302 -4.76 -9.84 0.09
N ASN A 303 -5.36 -8.70 -0.25
CA ASN A 303 -6.75 -8.43 0.09
C ASN A 303 -7.67 -9.11 -0.92
N THR A 304 -8.83 -9.55 -0.47
CA THR A 304 -9.78 -10.32 -1.28
C THR A 304 -11.15 -9.67 -1.29
N SER A 305 -11.74 -9.51 -2.47
CA SER A 305 -13.14 -9.12 -2.64
C SER A 305 -13.90 -10.24 -3.33
N GLU A 306 -15.02 -10.67 -2.77
CA GLU A 306 -15.99 -11.56 -3.45
C GLU A 306 -16.78 -10.84 -4.56
N GLY A 307 -16.45 -9.58 -4.84
CA GLY A 307 -17.04 -8.80 -5.91
C GLY A 307 -15.95 -8.11 -6.69
N GLN A 308 -15.75 -6.82 -6.46
CA GLN A 308 -14.90 -5.99 -7.29
C GLN A 308 -13.89 -5.21 -6.44
N GLY A 309 -12.76 -4.84 -7.04
CA GLY A 309 -11.69 -4.12 -6.36
C GLY A 309 -11.05 -4.98 -5.27
N GLY A 310 -10.27 -5.99 -5.65
CA GLY A 310 -9.67 -6.92 -4.67
C GLY A 310 -8.88 -6.18 -3.58
N GLY A 311 -8.09 -5.17 -3.96
CA GLY A 311 -7.42 -4.26 -3.03
C GLY A 311 -8.29 -3.07 -2.66
N LEU A 312 -8.71 -2.30 -3.65
CA LEU A 312 -9.36 -1.00 -3.46
C LEU A 312 -10.57 -0.83 -4.39
N TRP A 313 -11.65 -0.28 -3.85
CA TRP A 313 -12.73 0.30 -4.61
C TRP A 313 -12.72 1.82 -4.46
N LEU A 314 -12.69 2.54 -5.59
CA LEU A 314 -12.82 3.99 -5.62
C LEU A 314 -14.20 4.37 -6.19
N ASP A 315 -15.02 5.00 -5.34
CA ASP A 315 -16.30 5.56 -5.77
C ASP A 315 -16.13 6.96 -6.35
N GLY A 316 -17.04 7.28 -7.26
CA GLY A 316 -17.32 8.63 -7.72
C GLY A 316 -18.14 9.37 -6.69
N ASP A 317 -17.69 10.56 -6.34
CA ASP A 317 -18.51 11.43 -5.53
C ASP A 317 -19.66 11.97 -6.39
N THR A 318 -20.87 11.47 -6.18
CA THR A 318 -22.07 11.96 -6.88
C THR A 318 -22.53 13.32 -6.37
N THR A 319 -21.90 13.84 -5.31
CA THR A 319 -22.25 15.11 -4.64
C THR A 319 -21.23 16.22 -4.93
N SER A 320 -19.97 15.88 -5.19
CA SER A 320 -18.93 16.82 -5.60
C SER A 320 -18.73 16.84 -7.09
N LYS A 321 -18.89 18.02 -7.69
CA LYS A 321 -18.34 18.27 -9.01
C LYS A 321 -16.83 18.42 -8.91
N ASN A 322 -16.09 17.77 -9.80
CA ASN A 322 -14.62 17.81 -9.92
C ASN A 322 -13.86 17.24 -8.70
N ALA A 323 -14.27 16.06 -8.21
CA ALA A 323 -13.49 15.38 -7.17
C ALA A 323 -12.05 15.11 -7.65
N VAL A 324 -11.07 15.34 -6.77
CA VAL A 324 -9.65 15.05 -7.06
C VAL A 324 -9.22 13.79 -6.31
N ILE A 325 -8.67 12.83 -7.04
CA ILE A 325 -8.22 11.54 -6.53
C ILE A 325 -6.74 11.37 -6.88
N ASN A 326 -5.87 11.27 -5.87
CA ASN A 326 -4.44 11.09 -6.04
C ASN A 326 -3.95 9.84 -5.30
N LEU A 327 -3.31 8.94 -6.05
CA LEU A 327 -2.59 7.77 -5.52
C LEU A 327 -1.10 7.95 -5.83
N GLU A 328 -0.25 7.98 -4.80
CA GLU A 328 1.19 8.21 -4.94
C GLU A 328 2.00 7.24 -4.09
N ASN A 329 3.05 6.64 -4.64
CA ASN A 329 3.89 5.67 -3.90
C ASN A 329 3.05 4.52 -3.29
N VAL A 330 2.13 3.96 -4.08
CA VAL A 330 1.24 2.90 -3.60
C VAL A 330 1.67 1.55 -4.18
N THR A 331 1.72 0.52 -3.32
CA THR A 331 1.97 -0.86 -3.75
C THR A 331 0.68 -1.68 -3.63
N PHE A 332 0.21 -2.24 -4.74
CA PHE A 332 -0.85 -3.25 -4.80
C PHE A 332 -0.23 -4.60 -5.17
N SER A 333 -0.23 -5.55 -4.23
CA SER A 333 0.41 -6.86 -4.43
C SER A 333 -0.53 -8.01 -4.10
N GLY A 334 -0.74 -8.94 -5.04
CA GLY A 334 -1.47 -10.17 -4.74
C GLY A 334 -2.93 -9.99 -4.32
N ASN A 335 -3.58 -8.85 -4.65
CA ASN A 335 -4.98 -8.66 -4.30
C ASN A 335 -5.90 -9.36 -5.31
N GLU A 336 -7.04 -9.85 -4.84
CA GLU A 336 -7.90 -10.74 -5.61
C GLU A 336 -9.37 -10.30 -5.63
N ALA A 337 -9.98 -10.35 -6.82
CA ALA A 337 -11.43 -10.28 -7.01
C ALA A 337 -11.93 -11.64 -7.53
N THR A 338 -12.57 -12.44 -6.66
CA THR A 338 -12.55 -13.91 -6.80
C THR A 338 -13.80 -14.54 -7.42
N THR A 339 -14.95 -13.87 -7.47
CA THR A 339 -16.19 -14.45 -8.02
C THR A 339 -16.32 -14.24 -9.52
N ASP A 340 -17.29 -14.86 -10.18
CA ASP A 340 -17.58 -14.64 -11.62
C ASP A 340 -17.91 -13.17 -11.98
N LYS A 341 -18.18 -12.33 -10.98
CA LYS A 341 -18.35 -10.86 -11.07
C LYS A 341 -17.06 -10.09 -10.75
N GLY A 342 -15.96 -10.80 -10.57
CA GLY A 342 -14.62 -10.36 -10.18
C GLY A 342 -13.97 -9.39 -11.14
N LEU A 343 -14.01 -8.09 -10.85
CA LEU A 343 -13.39 -7.06 -11.69
C LEU A 343 -12.40 -6.22 -10.89
N GLY A 344 -11.24 -5.91 -11.48
CA GLY A 344 -10.26 -5.03 -10.84
C GLY A 344 -9.59 -5.72 -9.66
N GLY A 345 -8.63 -6.61 -9.91
CA GLY A 345 -7.98 -7.38 -8.85
C GLY A 345 -7.23 -6.48 -7.87
N ALA A 346 -6.49 -5.49 -8.38
CA ALA A 346 -5.93 -4.44 -7.55
C ALA A 346 -6.97 -3.39 -7.18
N ILE A 347 -7.59 -2.79 -8.20
CA ILE A 347 -8.45 -1.64 -8.04
C ILE A 347 -9.62 -1.66 -9.01
N ALA A 348 -10.80 -1.34 -8.49
CA ALA A 348 -11.97 -1.01 -9.27
C ALA A 348 -12.30 0.48 -9.08
N ILE A 349 -12.47 1.21 -10.17
CA ILE A 349 -12.64 2.67 -10.19
C ILE A 349 -13.97 3.00 -10.86
N ASN A 350 -14.86 3.65 -10.11
CA ASN A 350 -16.16 4.09 -10.59
C ASN A 350 -16.37 5.58 -10.27
N PRO A 351 -15.50 6.48 -10.76
CA PRO A 351 -15.47 7.87 -10.32
C PRO A 351 -16.61 8.69 -10.96
N SER A 352 -16.84 9.92 -10.51
CA SER A 352 -17.76 10.84 -11.20
C SER A 352 -17.18 11.21 -12.55
N ALA A 353 -18.03 11.54 -13.53
CA ALA A 353 -17.58 11.78 -14.92
C ALA A 353 -16.63 12.99 -15.08
N ASP A 354 -16.56 13.85 -14.07
CA ASP A 354 -15.74 15.05 -14.00
C ASP A 354 -14.58 14.94 -13.01
N ALA A 355 -14.37 13.76 -12.41
CA ALA A 355 -13.28 13.56 -11.45
C ALA A 355 -11.91 13.56 -12.16
N GLU A 356 -10.93 14.17 -11.51
CA GLU A 356 -9.52 14.07 -11.90
C GLU A 356 -8.88 12.92 -11.11
N LEU A 357 -8.35 11.90 -11.81
CA LEU A 357 -7.70 10.76 -11.16
C LEU A 357 -6.25 10.60 -11.64
N ASN A 358 -5.32 10.79 -10.70
CA ASN A 358 -3.88 10.66 -10.95
C ASN A 358 -3.29 9.51 -10.11
N ILE A 359 -2.54 8.63 -10.78
CA ILE A 359 -1.76 7.57 -10.14
C ILE A 359 -0.30 7.77 -10.53
N LYS A 360 0.58 7.93 -9.54
CA LYS A 360 2.00 8.20 -9.75
C LYS A 360 2.90 7.28 -8.94
N ASN A 361 4.05 6.92 -9.51
CA ASN A 361 5.11 6.20 -8.79
C ASN A 361 4.56 5.03 -7.99
N SER A 362 3.71 4.20 -8.62
CA SER A 362 3.00 3.13 -7.94
C SER A 362 3.26 1.78 -8.60
N THR A 363 3.18 0.70 -7.82
CA THR A 363 3.49 -0.66 -8.28
C THR A 363 2.26 -1.56 -8.12
N PHE A 364 1.76 -2.11 -9.21
CA PHE A 364 0.64 -3.06 -9.27
C PHE A 364 1.19 -4.40 -9.73
N PHE A 365 1.35 -5.34 -8.80
CA PHE A 365 2.02 -6.60 -9.05
C PHE A 365 1.19 -7.82 -8.64
N LYS A 366 1.05 -8.81 -9.54
CA LYS A 366 0.42 -10.10 -9.24
C LYS A 366 -1.00 -10.02 -8.68
N ASN A 367 -1.76 -8.99 -9.05
CA ASN A 367 -3.17 -8.91 -8.67
C ASN A 367 -4.03 -9.74 -9.65
N TYR A 368 -5.13 -10.28 -9.16
CA TYR A 368 -5.96 -11.23 -9.88
C TYR A 368 -7.43 -10.80 -9.90
N ALA A 369 -8.05 -10.85 -11.08
CA ALA A 369 -9.49 -10.68 -11.23
C ALA A 369 -10.07 -11.89 -11.95
N GLN A 370 -11.04 -12.56 -11.36
CA GLN A 370 -11.68 -13.72 -11.95
C GLN A 370 -12.33 -13.42 -13.30
N LYS A 371 -12.77 -12.18 -13.58
CA LYS A 371 -13.39 -11.81 -14.86
C LYS A 371 -12.54 -10.88 -15.73
N ASN A 372 -12.17 -9.68 -15.29
CA ASN A 372 -11.44 -8.72 -16.15
C ASN A 372 -10.66 -7.70 -15.31
N GLY A 373 -9.54 -7.22 -15.82
CA GLY A 373 -8.74 -6.17 -15.20
C GLY A 373 -8.01 -6.67 -13.97
N GLY A 374 -7.00 -7.51 -14.14
CA GLY A 374 -6.21 -8.03 -13.02
C GLY A 374 -5.65 -6.92 -12.12
N ALA A 375 -5.20 -5.81 -12.70
CA ALA A 375 -4.91 -4.59 -11.95
C ALA A 375 -6.13 -3.67 -11.91
N PHE A 376 -6.53 -3.11 -13.06
CA PHE A 376 -7.53 -2.04 -13.13
C PHE A 376 -8.82 -2.52 -13.77
N TRP A 377 -9.93 -2.33 -13.06
CA TRP A 377 -11.22 -2.18 -13.70
C TRP A 377 -11.69 -0.75 -13.52
N VAL A 378 -12.07 -0.10 -14.60
CA VAL A 378 -12.56 1.27 -14.56
C VAL A 378 -13.92 1.31 -15.25
N VAL A 379 -14.87 2.05 -14.70
CA VAL A 379 -16.23 2.13 -15.24
C VAL A 379 -16.32 3.28 -16.24
N GLY A 380 -16.79 3.00 -17.45
CA GLY A 380 -17.18 4.04 -18.42
C GLY A 380 -16.03 4.76 -19.15
N GLY A 381 -14.80 4.25 -19.14
CA GLY A 381 -13.71 4.83 -19.94
C GLY A 381 -13.10 6.13 -19.38
N GLN A 382 -13.35 6.45 -18.10
CA GLN A 382 -12.94 7.73 -17.50
C GLN A 382 -11.41 7.95 -17.53
N PRO A 383 -10.95 9.22 -17.68
CA PRO A 383 -9.53 9.52 -17.86
C PRO A 383 -8.75 9.37 -16.55
N VAL A 384 -8.27 8.16 -16.29
CA VAL A 384 -7.25 7.88 -15.28
C VAL A 384 -5.89 8.20 -15.87
N LYS A 385 -5.12 9.11 -15.26
CA LYS A 385 -3.75 9.41 -15.68
C LYS A 385 -2.74 8.61 -14.86
N LEU A 386 -1.93 7.80 -15.54
CA LEU A 386 -0.90 6.98 -14.93
C LEU A 386 0.49 7.52 -15.29
N THR A 387 1.36 7.72 -14.29
CA THR A 387 2.73 8.26 -14.48
C THR A 387 3.72 7.46 -13.65
N ASN A 388 4.93 7.23 -14.14
CA ASN A 388 6.02 6.61 -13.39
C ASN A 388 5.62 5.29 -12.69
N SER A 389 4.73 4.47 -13.25
CA SER A 389 4.16 3.33 -12.53
C SER A 389 4.42 1.98 -13.20
N ILE A 390 4.52 0.93 -12.38
CA ILE A 390 4.76 -0.46 -12.81
C ILE A 390 3.46 -1.26 -12.73
N ILE A 391 3.05 -1.87 -13.84
CA ILE A 391 1.86 -2.72 -13.93
C ILE A 391 2.31 -4.09 -14.45
N ALA A 392 2.57 -5.02 -13.52
CA ALA A 392 3.24 -6.28 -13.87
C ALA A 392 2.59 -7.54 -13.30
N ASN A 393 2.54 -8.59 -14.11
CA ASN A 393 2.05 -9.93 -13.78
C ASN A 393 0.65 -9.97 -13.18
N ASN A 394 -0.18 -8.97 -13.48
CA ASN A 394 -1.58 -8.97 -13.10
C ASN A 394 -2.35 -9.87 -14.07
N THR A 395 -3.29 -10.63 -13.55
CA THR A 395 -3.96 -11.69 -14.31
C THR A 395 -5.47 -11.59 -14.21
N ALA A 396 -6.16 -11.99 -15.26
CA ALA A 396 -7.60 -12.18 -15.24
C ALA A 396 -8.00 -13.36 -16.13
N ASN A 397 -9.06 -14.09 -15.78
CA ASN A 397 -9.56 -15.20 -16.60
C ASN A 397 -10.48 -14.72 -17.73
N ASP A 398 -10.24 -13.52 -18.27
CA ASP A 398 -11.12 -12.87 -19.22
C ASP A 398 -11.36 -13.73 -20.47
N LEU A 399 -12.55 -14.35 -20.53
CA LEU A 399 -13.01 -15.19 -21.64
C LEU A 399 -13.28 -14.39 -22.92
N SER A 400 -13.32 -13.06 -22.86
CA SER A 400 -13.53 -12.18 -24.01
C SER A 400 -12.23 -11.68 -24.66
N GLY A 401 -11.11 -11.78 -23.93
CA GLY A 401 -9.77 -11.41 -24.35
C GLY A 401 -9.55 -9.91 -24.47
N THR A 402 -10.13 -9.08 -23.61
CA THR A 402 -10.11 -7.61 -23.72
C THR A 402 -9.28 -6.89 -22.65
N GLY A 403 -8.85 -7.56 -21.57
CA GLY A 403 -8.14 -6.84 -20.49
C GLY A 403 -7.51 -7.67 -19.38
N GLN A 404 -6.37 -8.32 -19.65
CA GLN A 404 -5.67 -9.08 -18.60
C GLN A 404 -5.22 -8.18 -17.43
N GLN A 405 -4.62 -7.02 -17.73
CA GLN A 405 -4.13 -6.08 -16.72
C GLN A 405 -5.09 -4.91 -16.46
N THR A 406 -5.76 -4.40 -17.50
CA THR A 406 -6.69 -3.26 -17.40
C THR A 406 -7.91 -3.49 -18.30
N SER A 407 -9.08 -2.96 -17.90
CA SER A 407 -10.31 -3.00 -18.70
C SER A 407 -10.30 -2.07 -19.91
N PHE A 408 -9.41 -1.08 -19.92
CA PHE A 408 -9.17 -0.18 -21.05
C PHE A 408 -7.83 0.54 -20.92
N GLN A 409 -7.34 1.08 -22.04
CA GLN A 409 -6.14 1.90 -22.04
C GLN A 409 -6.37 3.18 -21.24
N LEU A 410 -5.49 3.43 -20.27
CA LEU A 410 -5.50 4.59 -19.39
C LEU A 410 -4.77 5.78 -20.05
N GLY A 411 -5.01 6.97 -19.52
CA GLY A 411 -4.29 8.19 -19.90
C GLY A 411 -2.81 8.09 -19.56
N ASP A 412 -1.96 8.50 -20.50
CA ASP A 412 -0.52 8.35 -20.40
C ASP A 412 0.14 9.63 -19.86
N GLY A 413 0.68 9.54 -18.65
CA GLY A 413 1.52 10.57 -18.06
C GLY A 413 3.02 10.40 -18.32
N GLY A 414 3.44 9.30 -18.94
CA GLY A 414 4.85 8.97 -19.20
C GLY A 414 5.51 8.13 -18.09
N GLY A 415 6.63 7.49 -18.43
CA GLY A 415 7.44 6.69 -17.49
C GLY A 415 6.75 5.43 -16.97
N ASN A 416 5.88 4.78 -17.76
CA ASN A 416 5.15 3.60 -17.28
C ASN A 416 5.77 2.30 -17.82
N ILE A 417 5.80 1.25 -17.00
CA ILE A 417 6.19 -0.10 -17.40
C ILE A 417 4.99 -1.03 -17.29
N GLU A 418 4.79 -1.88 -18.31
CA GLU A 418 3.86 -3.00 -18.24
C GLU A 418 4.53 -4.34 -18.56
N PHE A 419 4.13 -5.40 -17.86
CA PHE A 419 4.60 -6.75 -18.17
C PHE A 419 3.60 -7.85 -17.75
N PRO A 420 3.33 -8.87 -18.56
CA PRO A 420 3.64 -8.94 -19.98
C PRO A 420 2.88 -7.85 -20.74
N GLY A 421 3.32 -7.59 -21.97
CA GLY A 421 2.57 -6.74 -22.89
C GLY A 421 1.28 -7.39 -23.37
N PRO A 422 0.51 -6.71 -24.23
CA PRO A 422 -0.71 -7.24 -24.82
C PRO A 422 -0.49 -8.58 -25.52
N GLN A 423 -1.27 -9.60 -25.16
CA GLN A 423 -1.11 -10.96 -25.68
C GLN A 423 -1.81 -11.20 -27.04
N ASN A 424 -2.74 -10.34 -27.42
CA ASN A 424 -3.49 -10.44 -28.68
C ASN A 424 -4.06 -9.06 -29.08
N SER A 425 -4.66 -8.99 -30.27
CA SER A 425 -5.19 -7.75 -30.87
C SER A 425 -6.40 -7.14 -30.16
N LYS A 426 -6.98 -7.83 -29.18
CA LYS A 426 -8.11 -7.35 -28.38
C LYS A 426 -7.65 -6.73 -27.05
N ASN A 427 -6.43 -7.01 -26.60
CA ASN A 427 -5.81 -6.32 -25.45
C ASN A 427 -5.07 -5.08 -25.95
N SER A 428 -5.21 -3.97 -25.24
CA SER A 428 -4.38 -2.78 -25.43
C SER A 428 -3.29 -2.73 -24.37
N LYS A 429 -2.21 -1.99 -24.66
CA LYS A 429 -1.26 -1.57 -23.63
C LYS A 429 -1.99 -0.81 -22.52
N VAL A 430 -1.49 -0.90 -21.29
CA VAL A 430 -2.04 -0.19 -20.13
C VAL A 430 -2.08 1.32 -20.37
N THR A 431 -1.00 1.91 -20.89
CA THR A 431 -0.98 3.26 -21.48
C THR A 431 -0.39 3.23 -22.88
N ALA A 432 -0.61 4.28 -23.67
CA ALA A 432 -0.14 4.35 -25.06
C ALA A 432 1.37 4.08 -25.22
N ASN A 433 2.20 4.69 -24.36
CA ASN A 433 3.66 4.58 -24.42
C ASN A 433 4.27 3.78 -23.26
N SER A 434 3.51 2.86 -22.64
CA SER A 434 4.09 1.94 -21.67
C SER A 434 5.27 1.15 -22.29
N LEU A 435 6.40 1.11 -21.57
CA LEU A 435 7.53 0.24 -21.87
C LEU A 435 7.13 -1.20 -21.53
N VAL A 436 7.19 -2.09 -22.53
CA VAL A 436 6.90 -3.51 -22.34
C VAL A 436 8.21 -4.22 -21.99
N ALA A 437 8.48 -4.39 -20.71
CA ALA A 437 9.68 -5.04 -20.22
C ALA A 437 9.45 -5.61 -18.81
N ASP A 438 10.08 -6.74 -18.47
CA ASP A 438 10.04 -7.26 -17.11
C ASP A 438 10.66 -6.23 -16.16
N PRO A 439 9.91 -5.68 -15.19
CA PRO A 439 10.43 -4.70 -14.24
C PRO A 439 11.47 -5.28 -13.27
N LYS A 440 11.74 -6.60 -13.28
CA LYS A 440 12.68 -7.28 -12.39
C LYS A 440 12.43 -6.91 -10.92
N LEU A 441 11.20 -7.17 -10.46
CA LEU A 441 10.80 -6.93 -9.08
C LEU A 441 11.22 -8.09 -8.17
N GLY A 442 11.76 -7.76 -7.00
CA GLY A 442 11.93 -8.70 -5.91
C GLY A 442 10.59 -9.14 -5.29
N SER A 443 10.64 -10.11 -4.39
CA SER A 443 9.46 -10.50 -3.60
C SER A 443 8.92 -9.32 -2.78
N LEU A 444 7.62 -9.36 -2.46
CA LEU A 444 7.04 -8.43 -1.50
C LEU A 444 7.71 -8.70 -0.15
N GLN A 445 8.33 -7.68 0.43
CA GLN A 445 9.04 -7.81 1.69
C GLN A 445 8.97 -6.52 2.49
N ASN A 446 9.13 -6.67 3.80
CA ASN A 446 9.14 -5.54 4.72
C ASN A 446 10.55 -4.95 4.78
N ILE A 447 10.70 -3.70 4.32
CA ILE A 447 11.95 -2.95 4.38
C ILE A 447 11.68 -1.69 5.17
N ASN A 448 12.34 -1.54 6.32
CA ASN A 448 12.19 -0.41 7.23
C ASN A 448 10.74 -0.14 7.66
N GLY A 449 9.97 -1.20 7.93
CA GLY A 449 8.60 -1.07 8.39
C GLY A 449 7.57 -0.85 7.28
N VAL A 450 7.97 -0.95 6.01
CA VAL A 450 7.11 -0.72 4.84
C VAL A 450 7.17 -1.93 3.90
N LEU A 451 6.02 -2.44 3.48
CA LEU A 451 5.93 -3.55 2.52
C LEU A 451 6.00 -3.04 1.08
N VAL A 452 7.06 -3.41 0.37
CA VAL A 452 7.30 -2.99 -1.01
C VAL A 452 7.90 -4.12 -1.84
N HIS A 453 7.87 -3.96 -3.17
CA HIS A 453 8.65 -4.75 -4.12
C HIS A 453 9.92 -3.99 -4.48
N PRO A 454 11.12 -4.42 -4.04
CA PRO A 454 12.37 -3.79 -4.46
C PRO A 454 12.61 -3.97 -5.95
N LEU A 455 13.20 -2.95 -6.58
CA LEU A 455 13.82 -3.13 -7.89
C LEU A 455 15.10 -3.95 -7.75
N LEU A 456 15.26 -4.96 -8.60
CA LEU A 456 16.52 -5.72 -8.70
C LEU A 456 17.48 -5.03 -9.65
N ALA A 457 18.78 -5.33 -9.52
CA ALA A 457 19.81 -4.78 -10.39
C ALA A 457 19.52 -5.06 -11.88
N GLY A 458 19.76 -4.07 -12.74
CA GLY A 458 19.46 -4.14 -14.17
C GLY A 458 17.96 -4.10 -14.50
N SER A 459 17.11 -3.67 -13.56
CA SER A 459 15.70 -3.38 -13.82
C SER A 459 15.56 -2.21 -14.80
N PRO A 460 14.67 -2.30 -15.81
CA PRO A 460 14.37 -1.18 -16.71
C PRO A 460 13.64 -0.02 -16.03
N ALA A 461 13.25 -0.16 -14.75
CA ALA A 461 12.59 0.88 -13.98
C ALA A 461 13.56 1.87 -13.32
N ILE A 462 14.85 1.51 -13.21
CA ILE A 462 15.87 2.32 -12.53
C ILE A 462 16.21 3.56 -13.35
N ASP A 463 16.13 4.73 -12.72
CA ASP A 463 16.40 6.07 -13.26
C ASP A 463 15.63 6.37 -14.57
N ALA A 464 14.47 5.71 -14.77
CA ALA A 464 13.72 5.72 -16.03
C ALA A 464 12.42 6.55 -15.97
N GLY A 465 12.10 7.14 -14.82
CA GLY A 465 10.88 7.92 -14.63
C GLY A 465 10.98 9.32 -15.24
N VAL A 466 9.81 9.89 -15.54
CA VAL A 466 9.67 11.26 -16.00
C VAL A 466 9.52 12.25 -14.83
N SER A 467 9.68 13.54 -15.10
CA SER A 467 9.53 14.61 -14.11
C SER A 467 8.16 14.61 -13.42
N GLY A 468 8.10 15.10 -12.18
CA GLY A 468 6.85 15.21 -11.40
C GLY A 468 6.58 14.05 -10.45
N ALA A 469 7.60 13.21 -10.19
CA ALA A 469 7.60 12.22 -9.12
C ALA A 469 7.59 12.88 -7.72
N PRO A 470 7.02 12.23 -6.70
CA PRO A 470 7.18 12.64 -5.32
C PRO A 470 8.66 12.67 -4.90
N GLY A 471 9.01 13.57 -3.97
CA GLY A 471 10.41 13.74 -3.54
C GLY A 471 11.04 12.55 -2.82
N SER A 472 10.22 11.59 -2.38
CA SER A 472 10.66 10.33 -1.78
C SER A 472 9.85 9.15 -2.32
N ASP A 473 10.38 7.95 -2.19
CA ASP A 473 9.65 6.71 -2.46
C ASP A 473 8.70 6.32 -1.31
N GLN A 474 8.04 5.17 -1.44
CA GLN A 474 7.07 4.68 -0.45
C GLN A 474 7.65 4.48 0.95
N ARG A 475 8.96 4.24 1.07
CA ARG A 475 9.65 4.04 2.35
C ARG A 475 10.11 5.37 2.96
N GLY A 476 10.02 6.47 2.22
CA GLY A 476 10.55 7.77 2.61
C GLY A 476 12.00 8.01 2.19
N PHE A 477 12.60 7.17 1.35
CA PHE A 477 13.91 7.46 0.78
C PHE A 477 13.82 8.51 -0.32
N SER A 478 14.67 9.52 -0.28
CA SER A 478 14.71 10.57 -1.31
C SER A 478 14.99 9.99 -2.70
N ARG A 479 14.27 10.50 -3.70
CA ARG A 479 14.57 10.23 -5.11
C ARG A 479 15.65 11.17 -5.61
N ASN A 480 16.66 10.66 -6.31
CA ASN A 480 17.82 11.45 -6.74
C ASN A 480 17.80 11.72 -8.24
N GLY A 481 17.71 12.98 -8.68
CA GLY A 481 17.83 13.34 -10.10
C GLY A 481 16.71 12.77 -10.96
N ASP A 482 16.90 11.57 -11.51
CA ASP A 482 15.95 10.84 -12.34
C ASP A 482 15.21 9.80 -11.49
N PRO A 483 13.90 9.96 -11.24
CA PRO A 483 13.17 9.08 -10.32
C PRO A 483 12.98 7.69 -10.91
N ASP A 484 13.04 6.64 -10.08
CA ASP A 484 12.66 5.31 -10.51
C ASP A 484 11.16 5.19 -10.82
N ILE A 485 10.84 4.34 -11.80
CA ILE A 485 9.46 3.93 -12.08
C ILE A 485 8.99 2.99 -10.96
N GLY A 486 7.78 3.23 -10.44
CA GLY A 486 7.16 2.44 -9.37
C GLY A 486 7.31 3.07 -7.97
N ALA A 487 6.85 2.34 -6.97
CA ALA A 487 6.77 2.80 -5.58
C ALA A 487 8.11 2.78 -4.81
N TYR A 488 9.17 2.29 -5.44
CA TYR A 488 10.47 2.02 -4.83
C TYR A 488 11.56 2.82 -5.53
N GLU A 489 12.52 3.34 -4.77
CA GLU A 489 13.77 3.93 -5.29
C GLU A 489 14.98 3.02 -5.00
N PHE A 490 15.71 2.63 -6.02
CA PHE A 490 16.89 1.81 -6.00
C PHE A 490 18.09 2.61 -5.50
N SER A 491 18.70 2.15 -4.42
CA SER A 491 19.83 2.80 -3.76
C SER A 491 21.16 2.06 -3.94
N GLY A 492 21.24 1.08 -4.85
CA GLY A 492 22.47 0.33 -5.11
C GLY A 492 23.53 1.13 -5.88
N THR A 493 24.80 0.70 -5.81
CA THR A 493 25.94 1.34 -6.52
C THR A 493 25.92 1.14 -8.05
N ASN A 494 25.02 0.28 -8.53
CA ASN A 494 24.81 -0.03 -9.95
C ASN A 494 23.51 0.61 -10.46
N LYS A 495 23.26 1.87 -10.06
CA LYS A 495 22.22 2.74 -10.62
C LYS A 495 22.55 2.98 -12.11
N GLY A 496 21.94 2.19 -12.99
CA GLY A 496 22.05 2.40 -14.43
C GLY A 496 23.15 1.66 -15.20
N THR A 497 23.84 0.65 -14.65
CA THR A 497 24.64 -0.30 -15.47
C THR A 497 23.74 -1.45 -15.93
N ALA A 498 23.51 -1.58 -17.23
CA ALA A 498 22.75 -2.67 -17.84
C ALA A 498 23.63 -3.89 -18.06
N THR A 499 23.13 -5.09 -17.70
CA THR A 499 23.61 -6.35 -18.27
C THR A 499 22.55 -6.85 -19.25
N LEU A 500 22.84 -6.72 -20.54
CA LEU A 500 21.91 -7.05 -21.63
C LEU A 500 22.31 -8.39 -22.25
N GLY A 501 21.33 -9.19 -22.67
CA GLY A 501 21.57 -10.43 -23.40
C GLY A 501 20.42 -10.69 -24.36
N GLY A 502 20.74 -11.14 -25.57
CA GLY A 502 19.78 -11.45 -26.62
C GLY A 502 19.23 -12.87 -26.56
N SER A 503 18.39 -13.18 -27.53
CA SER A 503 17.87 -14.51 -27.82
C SER A 503 18.81 -15.24 -28.80
N SER A 504 18.38 -16.39 -29.34
CA SER A 504 19.14 -17.07 -30.42
C SER A 504 18.78 -16.57 -31.83
N ALA A 505 17.99 -15.50 -31.92
CA ALA A 505 17.60 -14.84 -33.17
C ALA A 505 18.37 -13.53 -33.35
N ASN A 506 18.25 -12.88 -34.52
CA ASN A 506 18.90 -11.60 -34.76
C ASN A 506 18.22 -10.49 -33.94
N ASP A 507 18.94 -9.96 -32.96
CA ASP A 507 18.48 -8.96 -32.01
C ASP A 507 19.06 -7.56 -32.25
N VAL A 508 18.41 -6.55 -31.70
CA VAL A 508 18.94 -5.18 -31.60
C VAL A 508 19.03 -4.84 -30.12
N LEU A 509 20.25 -4.82 -29.58
CA LEU A 509 20.52 -4.52 -28.19
C LEU A 509 21.12 -3.11 -28.09
N THR A 510 20.49 -2.26 -27.28
CA THR A 510 20.94 -0.90 -27.04
C THR A 510 21.12 -0.67 -25.53
N GLY A 511 22.35 -0.38 -25.15
CA GLY A 511 22.77 0.05 -23.83
C GLY A 511 22.29 1.46 -23.49
N THR A 512 22.72 1.90 -22.33
CA THR A 512 22.38 3.16 -21.68
C THR A 512 23.48 4.20 -21.97
N ALA A 513 23.56 5.26 -21.16
CA ALA A 513 24.66 6.23 -21.23
C ALA A 513 25.77 5.94 -20.19
N ASN A 514 25.68 4.80 -19.48
CA ASN A 514 26.61 4.37 -18.44
C ASN A 514 27.43 3.15 -18.90
N SER A 515 28.38 2.69 -18.06
CA SER A 515 29.24 1.55 -18.39
C SER A 515 28.49 0.22 -18.30
N ASP A 516 28.08 -0.30 -19.45
CA ASP A 516 27.23 -1.47 -19.59
C ASP A 516 28.01 -2.76 -19.88
N ARG A 517 27.34 -3.90 -19.73
CA ARG A 517 27.86 -5.22 -20.08
C ARG A 517 26.86 -5.93 -21.01
N ILE A 518 27.14 -5.92 -22.30
CA ILE A 518 26.30 -6.52 -23.34
C ILE A 518 26.83 -7.92 -23.63
N LEU A 519 26.08 -8.93 -23.22
CA LEU A 519 26.37 -10.35 -23.44
C LEU A 519 25.88 -10.75 -24.83
N SER A 520 26.79 -11.27 -25.65
CA SER A 520 26.45 -11.81 -26.97
C SER A 520 25.65 -13.10 -26.88
N SER A 521 24.94 -13.41 -27.95
CA SER A 521 24.11 -14.60 -28.12
C SER A 521 24.23 -15.13 -29.57
N PRO A 522 23.75 -16.34 -29.88
CA PRO A 522 23.67 -16.80 -31.26
C PRO A 522 22.73 -15.91 -32.07
N GLY A 523 23.12 -15.53 -33.29
CA GLY A 523 22.37 -14.57 -34.10
C GLY A 523 23.33 -13.65 -34.83
N ALA A 524 22.82 -12.82 -35.74
CA ALA A 524 23.55 -11.69 -36.28
C ALA A 524 22.99 -10.41 -35.66
N ASP A 525 23.52 -10.04 -34.49
CA ASP A 525 22.94 -9.02 -33.63
C ASP A 525 23.51 -7.63 -33.92
N LYS A 526 22.73 -6.59 -33.62
CA LYS A 526 23.20 -5.19 -33.61
C LYS A 526 23.33 -4.71 -32.17
N LEU A 527 24.55 -4.42 -31.75
CA LEU A 527 24.89 -4.08 -30.38
C LEU A 527 25.30 -2.60 -30.30
N THR A 528 24.66 -1.82 -29.44
CA THR A 528 24.94 -0.40 -29.23
C THR A 528 25.23 -0.20 -27.74
N GLY A 529 26.41 0.30 -27.38
CA GLY A 529 26.79 0.53 -25.97
C GLY A 529 26.26 1.84 -25.42
N GLY A 530 26.36 2.91 -26.23
CA GLY A 530 26.02 4.27 -25.86
C GLY A 530 27.24 5.07 -25.39
N ASN A 531 27.06 5.85 -24.34
CA ASN A 531 28.19 6.46 -23.64
C ASN A 531 28.57 5.53 -22.49
N GLY A 532 29.81 5.59 -22.02
CA GLY A 532 30.25 4.75 -20.91
C GLY A 532 31.61 4.15 -21.20
N ASN A 533 32.02 3.20 -20.35
CA ASN A 533 33.10 2.26 -20.64
C ASN A 533 32.44 0.88 -20.79
N ASP A 534 31.94 0.58 -21.98
CA ASP A 534 31.07 -0.56 -22.19
C ASP A 534 31.84 -1.85 -22.44
N GLN A 535 31.24 -2.98 -22.09
CA GLN A 535 31.81 -4.31 -22.31
C GLN A 535 30.91 -5.14 -23.22
N PHE A 536 31.42 -5.54 -24.38
CA PHE A 536 30.77 -6.48 -25.29
C PHE A 536 31.37 -7.85 -25.10
N VAL A 537 30.62 -8.76 -24.49
CA VAL A 537 31.13 -10.02 -23.95
C VAL A 537 30.78 -11.18 -24.85
N TYR A 538 31.81 -11.88 -25.34
CA TYR A 538 31.70 -13.09 -26.13
C TYR A 538 32.23 -14.29 -25.36
N SER A 539 31.34 -15.27 -25.17
CA SER A 539 31.63 -16.49 -24.41
C SER A 539 31.67 -17.74 -25.27
N ASN A 540 31.23 -17.70 -26.54
CA ASN A 540 31.19 -18.87 -27.41
C ASN A 540 31.39 -18.52 -28.88
N ILE A 541 32.11 -19.38 -29.62
CA ILE A 541 32.47 -19.14 -31.03
C ILE A 541 31.27 -19.13 -31.98
N THR A 542 30.13 -19.66 -31.53
CA THR A 542 28.87 -19.64 -32.28
C THR A 542 28.18 -18.28 -32.29
N HIS A 543 28.56 -17.34 -31.40
CA HIS A 543 28.01 -15.97 -31.33
C HIS A 543 28.61 -15.04 -32.40
N ARG A 544 29.01 -15.60 -33.55
CA ARG A 544 29.63 -14.85 -34.65
C ARG A 544 28.57 -14.19 -35.52
N GLY A 545 28.92 -13.06 -36.12
CA GLY A 545 28.09 -12.35 -37.10
C GLY A 545 27.55 -11.00 -36.61
N ASP A 546 27.81 -10.66 -35.37
CA ASP A 546 27.35 -9.42 -34.75
C ASP A 546 27.98 -8.16 -35.35
N THR A 547 27.28 -7.04 -35.14
CA THR A 547 27.73 -5.70 -35.46
C THR A 547 27.62 -4.79 -34.24
N ILE A 548 28.75 -4.38 -33.67
CA ILE A 548 28.78 -3.26 -32.73
C ILE A 548 28.65 -1.96 -33.52
N THR A 549 27.75 -1.07 -33.10
CA THR A 549 27.34 0.09 -33.89
C THR A 549 28.07 1.38 -33.51
N ASP A 550 28.56 1.51 -32.28
CA ASP A 550 29.02 2.79 -31.73
C ASP A 550 30.29 2.76 -30.86
N PHE A 551 31.11 1.71 -30.98
CA PHE A 551 32.29 1.46 -30.14
C PHE A 551 33.22 2.69 -29.99
N GLN A 552 33.54 3.05 -28.75
CA GLN A 552 34.46 4.13 -28.38
C GLN A 552 35.85 3.56 -28.10
N ILE A 553 36.78 3.72 -29.05
CA ILE A 553 38.18 3.30 -28.87
C ILE A 553 38.78 4.00 -27.65
N GLY A 554 39.41 3.22 -26.76
CA GLY A 554 40.06 3.70 -25.54
C GLY A 554 39.16 3.71 -24.29
N LYS A 555 37.86 3.40 -24.44
CA LYS A 555 36.92 3.26 -23.32
C LYS A 555 36.30 1.88 -23.29
N ASP A 556 35.65 1.52 -24.40
CA ASP A 556 34.89 0.27 -24.50
C ASP A 556 35.84 -0.91 -24.67
N LYS A 557 35.33 -2.10 -24.32
CA LYS A 557 36.08 -3.35 -24.35
C LYS A 557 35.28 -4.45 -25.02
N ILE A 558 35.96 -5.23 -25.87
CA ILE A 558 35.48 -6.51 -26.36
C ILE A 558 36.09 -7.59 -25.46
N VAL A 559 35.25 -8.28 -24.68
CA VAL A 559 35.69 -9.26 -23.70
C VAL A 559 35.58 -10.65 -24.32
N LEU A 560 36.72 -11.32 -24.48
CA LEU A 560 36.85 -12.64 -25.12
C LEU A 560 37.34 -13.74 -24.16
N THR A 561 37.53 -13.43 -22.88
CA THR A 561 38.13 -14.36 -21.90
C THR A 561 37.46 -15.74 -21.88
N GLU A 562 36.13 -15.78 -21.75
CA GLU A 562 35.38 -17.04 -21.74
C GLU A 562 35.44 -17.78 -23.09
N LEU A 563 35.38 -17.04 -24.21
CA LEU A 563 35.52 -17.60 -25.55
C LEU A 563 36.89 -18.26 -25.76
N LEU A 564 37.97 -17.59 -25.35
CA LEU A 564 39.33 -18.09 -25.51
C LEU A 564 39.61 -19.27 -24.59
N ASP A 565 39.07 -19.27 -23.38
CA ASP A 565 39.12 -20.43 -22.48
C ASP A 565 38.38 -21.64 -23.07
N GLU A 566 37.25 -21.44 -23.75
CA GLU A 566 36.55 -22.51 -24.45
C GLU A 566 37.39 -23.08 -25.61
N LEU A 567 38.10 -22.23 -26.35
CA LEU A 567 38.85 -22.61 -27.54
C LEU A 567 40.24 -23.21 -27.24
N LEU A 568 40.92 -22.78 -26.19
CA LEU A 568 42.38 -22.98 -25.99
C LEU A 568 42.76 -23.75 -24.71
N ASP A 569 41.90 -24.65 -24.22
CA ASP A 569 42.10 -25.51 -23.03
C ASP A 569 42.05 -24.79 -21.65
N LYS A 570 41.10 -23.85 -21.49
CA LYS A 570 40.52 -23.38 -20.22
C LYS A 570 41.40 -22.63 -19.20
N ASN A 571 42.48 -21.96 -19.60
CA ASN A 571 43.17 -20.95 -18.77
C ASN A 571 44.07 -20.05 -19.64
N TYR A 572 43.51 -19.48 -20.71
CA TYR A 572 44.26 -18.57 -21.55
C TYR A 572 44.62 -17.29 -20.79
N THR A 573 45.89 -16.89 -20.81
CA THR A 573 46.39 -15.69 -20.10
C THR A 573 47.27 -14.80 -20.97
N GLY A 574 47.36 -15.11 -22.27
CA GLY A 574 48.19 -14.40 -23.26
C GLY A 574 47.47 -13.20 -23.88
N ASN A 575 48.07 -12.65 -24.95
CA ASN A 575 47.46 -11.59 -25.74
C ASN A 575 47.03 -12.18 -27.07
N ALA A 576 45.73 -12.45 -27.24
CA ALA A 576 45.23 -13.24 -28.37
C ALA A 576 45.53 -12.62 -29.75
N ILE A 577 45.77 -11.31 -29.81
CA ILE A 577 46.24 -10.68 -31.04
C ILE A 577 47.73 -10.96 -31.29
N ALA A 578 48.58 -10.84 -30.26
CA ALA A 578 50.01 -11.11 -30.38
C ALA A 578 50.30 -12.60 -30.63
N ASP A 579 49.51 -13.47 -30.00
CA ASP A 579 49.65 -14.92 -30.07
C ASP A 579 48.98 -15.52 -31.33
N GLY A 580 48.33 -14.68 -32.15
CA GLY A 580 47.82 -15.05 -33.48
C GLY A 580 46.47 -15.76 -33.49
N TYR A 581 45.68 -15.66 -32.41
CA TYR A 581 44.32 -16.22 -32.33
C TYR A 581 43.24 -15.23 -32.78
N VAL A 582 43.50 -13.93 -32.63
CA VAL A 582 42.59 -12.84 -32.99
C VAL A 582 43.26 -11.93 -33.99
N LYS A 583 42.59 -11.67 -35.12
CA LYS A 583 43.06 -10.77 -36.16
C LYS A 583 42.07 -9.65 -36.36
N VAL A 584 42.55 -8.41 -36.31
CA VAL A 584 41.75 -7.21 -36.57
C VAL A 584 42.13 -6.66 -37.94
N THR A 585 41.14 -6.47 -38.80
CA THR A 585 41.32 -5.89 -40.12
C THR A 585 40.47 -4.63 -40.27
N GLN A 586 40.98 -3.63 -40.97
CA GLN A 586 40.22 -2.44 -41.29
C GLN A 586 39.26 -2.73 -42.44
N GLY A 587 38.00 -2.35 -42.27
CA GLY A 587 36.94 -2.54 -43.26
C GLY A 587 36.84 -1.38 -44.25
N SER A 588 35.61 -1.09 -44.70
CA SER A 588 35.34 -0.16 -45.81
C SER A 588 35.56 1.33 -45.47
N SER A 589 35.82 1.66 -44.20
CA SER A 589 36.10 3.02 -43.75
C SER A 589 37.05 3.04 -42.55
N ALA A 590 37.60 4.22 -42.24
CA ALA A 590 38.46 4.42 -41.07
C ALA A 590 37.78 4.18 -39.71
N LYS A 591 36.44 4.02 -39.69
CA LYS A 591 35.62 3.79 -38.50
C LYS A 591 34.95 2.40 -38.50
N ASN A 592 35.43 1.49 -39.35
CA ASN A 592 34.86 0.17 -39.50
C ASN A 592 35.98 -0.87 -39.46
N PHE A 593 35.83 -1.87 -38.59
CA PHE A 593 36.79 -2.95 -38.38
C PHE A 593 36.08 -4.30 -38.42
N ALA A 594 36.80 -5.33 -38.83
CA ALA A 594 36.38 -6.72 -38.70
C ALA A 594 37.35 -7.46 -37.77
N VAL A 595 36.80 -8.11 -36.76
CA VAL A 595 37.51 -9.03 -35.86
C VAL A 595 37.31 -10.44 -36.40
N GLN A 596 38.41 -11.16 -36.58
CA GLN A 596 38.46 -12.53 -37.06
C GLN A 596 39.10 -13.39 -36.00
N ILE A 597 38.62 -14.64 -35.86
CA ILE A 597 39.13 -15.60 -34.89
C ILE A 597 39.65 -16.83 -35.64
N ASP A 598 40.81 -17.29 -35.22
CA ASP A 598 41.40 -18.57 -35.57
C ASP A 598 41.21 -19.53 -34.38
N ALA A 599 40.44 -20.59 -34.59
CA ALA A 599 40.06 -21.55 -33.54
C ALA A 599 41.02 -22.75 -33.45
N ASP A 600 41.85 -23.01 -34.46
CA ASP A 600 42.83 -24.10 -34.51
C ASP A 600 44.28 -23.63 -34.31
N GLY A 601 44.49 -22.32 -34.23
CA GLY A 601 45.73 -21.67 -33.81
C GLY A 601 46.64 -21.28 -34.98
N PRO A 602 47.74 -20.56 -34.70
CA PRO A 602 48.43 -19.67 -35.66
C PRO A 602 49.22 -20.36 -36.79
N ASN A 603 48.99 -21.65 -37.03
CA ASN A 603 49.80 -22.48 -37.93
C ASN A 603 49.46 -22.26 -39.42
N ASP A 604 48.32 -21.63 -39.75
CA ASP A 604 48.05 -21.10 -41.09
C ASP A 604 47.13 -19.87 -41.07
N ASP A 605 47.28 -18.95 -42.03
CA ASP A 605 46.49 -17.71 -42.11
C ASP A 605 45.09 -17.94 -42.76
N SER A 606 44.78 -19.18 -43.16
CA SER A 606 43.57 -19.57 -43.91
C SER A 606 42.42 -20.06 -43.01
N SER A 607 42.74 -20.32 -41.75
CA SER A 607 41.85 -20.65 -40.64
C SER A 607 40.96 -19.48 -40.21
N PHE A 608 41.46 -18.23 -40.19
CA PHE A 608 40.74 -17.06 -39.68
C PHE A 608 39.34 -16.89 -40.29
N LYS A 609 38.31 -16.94 -39.43
CA LYS A 609 36.92 -16.69 -39.81
C LYS A 609 36.44 -15.35 -39.27
N SER A 610 35.62 -14.67 -40.06
CA SER A 610 34.94 -13.44 -39.61
C SER A 610 34.09 -13.75 -38.39
N PHE A 611 34.29 -12.95 -37.33
CA PHE A 611 33.61 -13.14 -36.06
C PHE A 611 32.69 -11.96 -35.73
N LEU A 612 33.22 -10.73 -35.77
CA LEU A 612 32.53 -9.54 -35.29
C LEU A 612 32.85 -8.33 -36.19
N THR A 613 31.83 -7.54 -36.52
CA THR A 613 31.98 -6.23 -37.14
C THR A 613 31.93 -5.14 -36.08
N VAL A 614 32.88 -4.21 -36.09
CA VAL A 614 32.96 -3.11 -35.11
C VAL A 614 32.93 -1.78 -35.84
N ASN A 615 31.86 -1.02 -35.65
CA ASN A 615 31.76 0.37 -36.07
C ASN A 615 32.11 1.28 -34.90
N THR A 616 32.96 2.27 -35.14
CA THR A 616 33.44 3.18 -34.11
C THR A 616 32.86 4.58 -34.26
N THR A 617 32.63 5.25 -33.14
CA THR A 617 32.19 6.66 -33.14
C THR A 617 33.36 7.63 -33.31
N ASN A 618 34.54 7.28 -32.80
CA ASN A 618 35.78 8.05 -32.88
C ASN A 618 36.81 7.46 -33.87
N THR A 619 37.82 8.26 -34.24
CA THR A 619 38.97 7.84 -35.06
C THR A 619 40.05 7.22 -34.18
N GLY A 620 40.60 6.08 -34.58
CA GLY A 620 41.67 5.39 -33.85
C GLY A 620 41.96 4.02 -34.46
N THR A 621 42.79 3.22 -33.80
CA THR A 621 43.06 1.82 -34.19
C THR A 621 42.47 0.87 -33.16
N LEU A 622 41.68 -0.10 -33.60
CA LEU A 622 41.22 -1.20 -32.76
C LEU A 622 42.41 -2.17 -32.55
N ASN A 623 43.01 -2.13 -31.37
CA ASN A 623 44.23 -2.87 -31.00
C ASN A 623 44.00 -3.68 -29.71
N SER A 624 45.04 -4.30 -29.13
CA SER A 624 44.92 -5.11 -27.91
C SER A 624 44.29 -4.38 -26.72
N ASP A 625 44.44 -3.06 -26.62
CA ASP A 625 43.83 -2.28 -25.54
C ASP A 625 42.31 -2.17 -25.70
N SER A 626 41.75 -2.56 -26.84
CA SER A 626 40.29 -2.61 -27.06
C SER A 626 39.68 -3.95 -26.60
N PHE A 627 40.50 -4.89 -26.14
CA PHE A 627 40.08 -6.23 -25.77
C PHE A 627 40.39 -6.54 -24.31
N VAL A 628 39.69 -7.55 -23.79
CA VAL A 628 40.04 -8.28 -22.57
C VAL A 628 40.14 -9.74 -22.97
N PHE A 629 41.34 -10.31 -22.82
CA PHE A 629 41.63 -11.69 -23.18
C PHE A 629 41.51 -12.64 -21.99
#